data_AF-A0A352GH33-F1
#
_entry.id   AF-A0A352GH33-F1
#
_cell.length_a   1.000
_cell.length_b   1.000
_cell.length_c   1.000
_cell.angle_alpha   90.00
_cell.angle_beta   90.00
_cell.angle_gamma   90.00
#
_symmetry.space_group_name_H-M   'P 1'
#
loop_
_entity.id
_entity.type
_entity.pdbx_description
1 polymer ?
#
loop_
_entity_poly.entity_id
_entity_poly.type
_entity_poly.pdbx_seq_one_letter_code
_entity_poly.pdbx_strand_id
1 'polypeptide(L)'
;LGQIIPPSLVLILLADILGLSVGTLFAAAMVPGLMLAGILALYLLLVGYFRPDMAPAIPEAERDAMGRRELLIKLVQVVLPPLVLIFAVLGSIVGGVAAPT
;
A
#
# COMPACT_ATOMS: atom_id res chain seq x y z
N LEU A 1 5.44 3.11 8.92
CA LEU A 1 4.18 3.42 8.19
C LEU A 1 3.66 2.23 7.38
N GLY A 2 4.49 1.52 6.61
CA GLY A 2 4.10 0.26 5.93
C GLY A 2 3.83 -0.95 6.85
N GLN A 3 3.88 -0.77 8.18
CA GLN A 3 3.63 -1.82 9.17
C GLN A 3 2.13 -2.06 9.44
N ILE A 4 1.23 -1.24 8.90
CA ILE A 4 -0.23 -1.41 9.06
C ILE A 4 -0.86 -2.07 7.82
N ILE A 5 -0.20 -1.99 6.67
CA ILE A 5 -0.72 -2.58 5.43
C ILE A 5 -0.32 -4.07 5.41
N PRO A 6 -1.25 -5.02 5.21
CA PRO A 6 -0.92 -6.43 5.10
C PRO A 6 0.16 -6.68 4.03
N PRO A 7 1.15 -7.56 4.25
CA PRO A 7 1.39 -8.41 5.43
C PRO A 7 2.11 -7.69 6.58
N SER A 8 1.45 -7.57 7.73
CA SER A 8 2.02 -6.93 8.93
C SER A 8 2.37 -7.95 10.01
N LEU A 9 3.65 -8.01 10.41
CA LEU A 9 4.11 -8.84 11.52
C LEU A 9 3.42 -8.51 12.85
N VAL A 10 3.11 -7.22 13.08
CA VAL A 10 2.45 -6.78 14.32
C VAL A 10 1.03 -7.33 14.40
N LEU A 11 0.29 -7.33 13.28
CA LEU A 11 -1.06 -7.91 13.25
C LEU A 11 -1.05 -9.42 13.40
N ILE A 12 -0.06 -10.11 12.83
CA ILE A 12 0.10 -11.56 13.01
C ILE A 12 0.38 -11.89 14.48
N LEU A 13 1.29 -11.17 15.12
CA LEU A 13 1.59 -11.34 16.54
C LEU A 13 0.37 -11.03 17.42
N LEU A 14 -0.39 -9.99 17.10
CA LEU A 14 -1.58 -9.62 17.86
C LEU A 14 -2.71 -10.67 17.70
N ALA A 15 -2.86 -11.25 16.51
CA ALA A 15 -3.79 -12.34 16.26
C ALA A 15 -3.46 -13.57 17.13
N ASP A 16 -2.18 -13.91 17.22
CA ASP A 16 -1.66 -15.01 18.06
C ASP A 16 -1.93 -14.73 19.55
N ILE A 17 -1.59 -13.53 20.03
CA ILE A 17 -1.84 -13.13 21.44
C ILE A 17 -3.33 -13.14 21.79
N LEU A 18 -4.19 -12.71 20.87
CA LEU A 18 -5.64 -12.61 21.09
C LEU A 18 -6.41 -13.90 20.77
N GLY A 19 -5.74 -14.94 20.24
CA GLY A 19 -6.39 -16.17 19.78
C GLY A 19 -7.42 -15.93 18.65
N LEU A 20 -7.22 -14.88 17.85
CA LEU A 20 -8.10 -14.53 16.74
C LEU A 20 -7.50 -14.97 15.41
N SER A 21 -8.36 -15.27 14.43
CA SER A 21 -7.90 -15.56 13.07
C SER A 21 -7.16 -14.37 12.46
N VAL A 22 -5.92 -14.61 12.02
CA VAL A 22 -5.10 -13.62 11.28
C VAL A 22 -5.83 -13.06 10.07
N GLY A 23 -6.57 -13.92 9.34
CA GLY A 23 -7.35 -13.51 8.17
C GLY A 23 -8.44 -12.50 8.51
N THR A 24 -9.09 -12.66 9.67
CA THR A 24 -10.15 -11.75 10.13
C THR A 24 -9.57 -10.39 10.51
N LEU A 25 -8.42 -10.38 11.20
CA LEU A 25 -7.73 -9.15 11.57
C LEU A 25 -7.19 -8.39 10.35
N PHE A 26 -6.64 -9.10 9.36
CA PHE A 26 -6.22 -8.47 8.11
C PHE A 26 -7.39 -7.92 7.29
N ALA A 27 -8.52 -8.64 7.22
CA ALA A 27 -9.72 -8.13 6.57
C ALA A 27 -10.25 -6.88 7.27
N ALA A 28 -10.28 -6.86 8.61
CA ALA A 28 -10.68 -5.72 9.41
C ALA A 28 -9.75 -4.51 9.24
N ALA A 29 -8.44 -4.75 9.09
CA ALA A 29 -7.44 -3.70 8.88
C ALA A 29 -7.42 -3.13 7.45
N MET A 30 -8.08 -3.77 6.48
CA MET A 30 -8.12 -3.32 5.09
C MET A 30 -8.73 -1.92 4.96
N VAL A 31 -9.91 -1.71 5.55
CA VAL A 31 -10.64 -0.43 5.48
C VAL A 31 -9.82 0.73 6.08
N PRO A 32 -9.33 0.66 7.33
CA PRO A 32 -8.51 1.72 7.90
C PRO A 32 -7.18 1.90 7.16
N GLY A 33 -6.58 0.83 6.64
CA GLY A 33 -5.37 0.89 5.83
C GLY A 33 -5.56 1.68 4.54
N LEU A 34 -6.62 1.38 3.78
CA LEU A 34 -6.99 2.11 2.55
C LEU A 34 -7.39 3.55 2.85
N MET A 35 -8.12 3.79 3.94
CA MET A 35 -8.49 5.15 4.35
C MET A 35 -7.26 5.99 4.67
N LEU A 36 -6.29 5.44 5.43
CA LEU A 36 -5.05 6.13 5.75
C LEU A 36 -4.23 6.42 4.48
N ALA A 37 -4.14 5.44 3.57
CA ALA A 37 -3.46 5.60 2.29
C ALA A 37 -4.11 6.70 1.43
N GLY A 38 -5.44 6.74 1.37
CA GLY A 38 -6.19 7.78 0.66
C GLY A 38 -6.00 9.17 1.26
N ILE A 39 -6.04 9.28 2.60
CA ILE A 39 -5.79 10.54 3.31
C ILE A 39 -4.35 11.02 3.06
N LEU A 40 -3.37 10.12 3.10
CA LEU A 40 -1.97 10.45 2.80
C LEU A 40 -1.78 10.89 1.35
N ALA A 41 -2.39 10.18 0.40
CA ALA A 41 -2.35 10.56 -1.00
C ALA A 41 -2.97 11.95 -1.22
N LEU A 42 -4.14 12.20 -0.63
CA LEU A 42 -4.80 13.50 -0.68
C LEU A 42 -3.96 14.60 -0.04
N TYR A 43 -3.39 14.34 1.14
CA TYR A 43 -2.49 15.27 1.82
C TYR A 43 -1.29 15.63 0.93
N LEU A 44 -0.64 14.64 0.31
CA LEU A 44 0.49 14.88 -0.61
C LEU A 44 0.07 15.70 -1.83
N LEU A 45 -1.10 15.42 -2.41
CA LEU A 45 -1.63 16.20 -3.54
C LEU A 45 -1.93 17.65 -3.14
N LEU A 46 -2.54 17.86 -1.97
CA LEU A 46 -2.83 19.19 -1.44
C LEU A 46 -1.54 19.96 -1.14
N VAL A 47 -0.55 19.33 -0.49
CA VAL A 47 0.75 19.96 -0.22
C VAL A 47 1.49 20.27 -1.52
N GLY A 48 1.51 19.36 -2.48
CA GLY A 48 2.13 19.60 -3.79
C GLY A 48 1.47 20.73 -4.58
N TYR A 49 0.16 20.93 -4.42
CA TYR A 49 -0.59 22.01 -5.06
C TYR A 49 -0.42 23.36 -4.35
N PHE A 50 -0.54 23.40 -3.01
CA PHE A 50 -0.54 24.64 -2.24
C PHE A 50 0.85 25.08 -1.75
N ARG A 51 1.82 24.17 -1.67
CA ARG A 51 3.20 24.43 -1.23
C ARG A 51 4.22 23.70 -2.13
N PRO A 52 4.35 24.13 -3.39
CA PRO A 52 5.29 23.51 -4.33
C PRO A 52 6.76 23.60 -3.88
N ASP A 53 7.12 24.54 -2.99
CA ASP A 53 8.46 24.61 -2.40
C ASP A 53 8.83 23.38 -1.55
N MET A 54 7.84 22.70 -0.97
CA MET A 54 8.05 21.47 -0.18
C MET A 54 8.02 20.19 -1.02
N ALA A 55 7.52 20.29 -2.26
CA ALA A 55 7.45 19.20 -3.23
C ALA A 55 7.98 19.72 -4.58
N PRO A 56 9.29 20.01 -4.68
CA PRO A 56 9.87 20.60 -5.87
C PRO A 56 9.56 19.73 -7.08
N ALA A 57 9.09 20.40 -8.14
CA ALA A 57 8.79 19.75 -9.40
C ALA A 57 10.06 19.04 -9.93
N ILE A 58 9.89 17.81 -10.43
CA ILE A 58 10.92 17.13 -11.23
C ILE A 58 11.43 18.14 -12.29
N PRO A 59 12.76 18.35 -12.42
CA PRO A 59 13.34 19.28 -13.38
C PRO A 59 12.78 19.05 -14.78
N GLU A 60 12.52 20.12 -15.54
CA GLU A 60 11.88 20.00 -16.86
C GLU A 60 12.65 19.08 -17.82
N ALA A 61 13.99 19.07 -17.72
CA ALA A 61 14.86 18.16 -18.47
C ALA A 61 14.60 16.66 -18.20
N GLU A 62 14.16 16.28 -16.99
CA GLU A 62 13.77 14.91 -16.65
C GLU A 62 12.30 14.62 -16.94
N ARG A 63 11.42 15.64 -16.88
CA ARG A 63 10.00 15.51 -17.26
C ARG A 63 9.82 15.27 -18.74
N ASP A 64 10.57 15.98 -19.58
CA ASP A 64 10.46 15.86 -21.05
C ASP A 64 11.14 14.60 -21.57
N ALA A 65 12.11 14.05 -20.82
CA ALA A 65 12.74 12.77 -21.13
C ALA A 65 11.82 11.56 -20.86
N MET A 66 10.89 11.67 -19.91
CA MET A 66 9.96 10.58 -19.55
C MET A 66 8.61 10.74 -20.24
N GLY A 67 8.41 10.01 -21.34
CA GLY A 67 7.12 9.96 -22.02
C GLY A 67 5.99 9.44 -21.11
N ARG A 68 4.77 9.96 -21.27
CA ARG A 68 3.56 9.51 -20.52
C ARG A 68 3.40 7.99 -20.46
N ARG A 69 3.79 7.29 -21.54
CA ARG A 69 3.77 5.82 -21.64
C ARG A 69 4.79 5.17 -20.70
N GLU A 70 5.99 5.72 -20.61
CA GLU A 70 7.05 5.22 -19.72
C GLU A 70 6.68 5.44 -18.26
N LEU A 71 6.11 6.60 -17.92
CA LEU A 71 5.51 6.86 -16.61
C LEU A 71 4.45 5.82 -16.24
N LEU A 72 3.52 5.51 -17.15
CA LEU A 72 2.50 4.49 -16.92
C LEU A 72 3.09 3.09 -16.73
N ILE A 73 4.08 2.69 -17.54
CA ILE A 73 4.76 1.41 -17.40
C ILE A 73 5.47 1.32 -16.05
N LYS A 74 6.18 2.38 -15.66
CA LYS A 74 6.90 2.45 -14.39
C LYS A 74 5.95 2.42 -13.20
N LEU A 75 4.82 3.13 -13.29
CA LEU A 75 3.75 3.06 -12.28
C LEU A 75 3.25 1.62 -12.12
N VAL A 76 2.91 0.94 -13.22
CA VAL A 76 2.44 -0.45 -13.19
C VAL A 76 3.52 -1.37 -12.61
N GLN A 77 4.78 -1.26 -13.04
CA GLN A 77 5.88 -2.07 -12.52
C GLN A 77 6.14 -1.88 -11.03
N VAL A 78 5.89 -0.69 -10.49
CA VAL A 78 6.08 -0.40 -9.07
C VAL A 78 4.87 -0.82 -8.23
N VAL A 79 3.65 -0.64 -8.74
CA VAL A 79 2.40 -0.90 -8.00
C VAL A 79 1.97 -2.36 -8.08
N LEU A 80 2.21 -3.02 -9.21
CA LEU A 80 1.75 -4.39 -9.44
C LEU A 80 2.39 -5.40 -8.47
N PRO A 81 3.71 -5.43 -8.21
CA PRO A 81 4.30 -6.42 -7.32
C PRO A 81 3.76 -6.37 -5.88
N PRO A 82 3.65 -5.18 -5.23
CA PRO A 82 3.01 -5.07 -3.91
C PRO A 82 1.54 -5.54 -3.92
N LEU A 83 0.76 -5.16 -4.94
CA LEU A 83 -0.63 -5.61 -5.04
C LEU A 83 -0.73 -7.13 -5.17
N VAL A 84 0.08 -7.73 -6.04
CA VAL A 84 0.13 -9.19 -6.22
C VAL A 84 0.50 -9.87 -4.89
N LEU A 85 1.47 -9.33 -4.15
CA LEU A 85 1.84 -9.86 -2.84
C LEU A 85 0.67 -9.78 -1.84
N ILE A 86 -0.03 -8.64 -1.78
CA ILE A 86 -1.22 -8.46 -0.92
C ILE A 86 -2.27 -9.50 -1.26
N PHE A 87 -2.66 -9.63 -2.52
CA PHE A 87 -3.68 -10.59 -2.95
C PHE A 87 -3.23 -12.05 -2.77
N ALA A 88 -1.95 -12.36 -2.99
CA ALA A 88 -1.43 -13.71 -2.77
C ALA A 88 -1.44 -14.09 -1.28
N VAL A 89 -1.06 -13.18 -0.39
CA VAL A 89 -1.06 -13.43 1.06
C VAL A 89 -2.50 -13.48 1.59
N LEU A 90 -3.33 -12.48 1.29
CA LEU A 90 -4.72 -12.48 1.74
C LEU A 90 -5.51 -13.65 1.15
N GLY A 91 -5.33 -13.94 -0.13
CA GLY A 91 -5.98 -15.06 -0.81
C GLY A 91 -5.57 -16.41 -0.23
N SER A 92 -4.30 -16.59 0.14
CA SER A 92 -3.84 -17.84 0.76
C SER A 92 -4.30 -18.00 2.22
N ILE A 93 -4.39 -16.91 3.00
CA ILE A 93 -4.90 -16.94 4.38
C ILE A 93 -6.41 -17.15 4.40
N VAL A 94 -7.17 -16.39 3.61
CA VAL A 94 -8.64 -16.51 3.54
C VAL A 94 -9.06 -17.81 2.87
N GLY A 95 -8.31 -18.26 1.85
CA GLY A 95 -8.53 -19.54 1.17
C GLY A 95 -8.10 -20.77 1.98
N GLY A 96 -7.59 -20.60 3.21
CA GLY A 96 -7.23 -21.71 4.10
C GLY A 96 -5.93 -22.43 3.76
N VAL A 97 -5.22 -22.02 2.70
CA VAL A 97 -3.95 -22.65 2.27
C VAL A 97 -2.81 -22.30 3.22
N ALA A 98 -2.80 -21.06 3.72
CA ALA A 98 -1.80 -20.53 4.64
C ALA A 98 -2.44 -19.98 5.92
N ALA A 99 -3.61 -20.50 6.30
CA ALA A 99 -4.26 -20.10 7.55
C ALA A 99 -3.38 -20.50 8.75
N PRO A 100 -2.89 -19.55 9.55
CA PRO A 100 -2.28 -19.85 10.82
C PRO A 100 -3.46 -20.17 11.75
N THR A 101 -3.63 -21.45 12.09
CA THR A 101 -4.57 -21.90 13.11
C THR A 101 -4.26 -21.26 14.45
#